data_AF-I2K805-F1
#
_entry.id   AF-I2K805-F1
#
_cell.length_a   1.000
_cell.length_b   1.000
_cell.length_c   1.000
_cell.angle_alpha   90.00
_cell.angle_beta   90.00
_cell.angle_gamma   90.00
#
_symmetry.space_group_name_H-M   'P 1'
#
loop_
_entity.id
_entity.type
_entity.pdbx_description
1 polymer ?
#
loop_
_entity_poly.entity_id
_entity_poly.type
_entity_poly.pdbx_seq_one_letter_code
_entity_poly.pdbx_strand_id
1 'polypeptide(L)' 'MKSKEAVFEALKEGHNLISCITGIQYTLIKGILHTRHSEKNDWEQSELNFYNPPSWLNLKIIEKKSDNI' A
#
# COMPACT_ATOMS: atom_id res chain seq x y z
N MET A 1 -9.05 3.41 13.37
CA MET A 1 -8.14 3.75 12.25
C MET A 1 -6.76 3.21 12.59
N LYS A 2 -6.06 2.57 11.65
CA LYS A 2 -4.67 2.16 11.89
C LYS A 2 -3.79 3.42 11.98
N SER A 3 -2.80 3.42 12.88
CA SER A 3 -1.84 4.52 12.96
C SER A 3 -0.92 4.52 11.74
N LYS A 4 -0.25 5.65 11.49
CA LYS A 4 0.74 5.78 10.41
C LYS A 4 1.82 4.70 10.53
N GLU A 5 2.26 4.41 11.76
CA GLU A 5 3.28 3.42 12.08
C GLU A 5 2.80 2.02 11.66
N ALA A 6 1.57 1.65 11.99
CA ALA A 6 1.01 0.35 11.62
C ALA A 6 0.88 0.16 10.09
N VAL A 7 0.60 1.25 9.36
CA VAL A 7 0.57 1.25 7.89
C VAL A 7 1.98 1.04 7.33
N PHE A 8 2.97 1.71 7.91
CA PHE A 8 4.36 1.62 7.46
C PHE A 8 5.00 0.27 7.80
N GLU A 9 4.75 -0.26 8.99
CA GLU A 9 5.20 -1.61 9.37
C GLU A 9 4.58 -2.68 8.47
N ALA A 10 3.28 -2.60 8.15
CA ALA A 10 2.67 -3.53 7.21
C ALA A 10 3.35 -3.51 5.83
N LEU A 11 3.72 -2.33 5.33
CA LEU A 11 4.46 -2.21 4.06
C LEU A 11 5.88 -2.80 4.16
N LYS A 12 6.57 -2.63 5.28
CA LYS A 12 7.88 -3.26 5.53
C LYS A 12 7.80 -4.77 5.62
N GLU A 13 6.73 -5.30 6.20
CA GLU A 13 6.43 -6.73 6.28
C GLU A 13 6.03 -7.32 4.91
N GLY A 14 5.92 -6.48 3.87
CA GLY A 14 5.61 -6.90 2.50
C GLY A 14 4.11 -7.05 2.24
N HIS A 15 3.26 -6.46 3.08
CA HIS A 15 1.83 -6.38 2.81
C HIS A 15 1.52 -5.30 1.77
N ASN A 16 0.59 -5.62 0.87
CA ASN A 16 0.00 -4.63 -0.01
C ASN A 16 -1.13 -3.92 0.70
N LEU A 17 -1.29 -2.62 0.42
CA LEU A 17 -2.37 -1.82 0.94
C LEU A 17 -3.28 -1.36 -0.18
N ILE A 18 -4.53 -1.02 0.11
CA ILE A 18 -5.47 -0.42 -0.85
C ILE A 18 -6.13 0.80 -0.26
N SER A 19 -6.19 1.87 -1.04
CA SER A 19 -7.01 3.04 -0.76
C SER A 19 -8.48 2.69 -0.94
N CYS A 20 -9.27 2.85 0.11
CA CYS A 20 -10.72 2.63 0.05
C CYS A 20 -11.47 3.72 -0.73
N ILE A 21 -10.82 4.84 -1.03
CA ILE A 21 -11.41 5.95 -1.78
C ILE A 21 -11.15 5.78 -3.27
N THR A 22 -9.92 5.42 -3.64
CA THR A 22 -9.47 5.43 -5.04
C THR A 22 -9.25 4.03 -5.63
N GLY A 23 -9.27 2.98 -4.80
CA GLY A 23 -8.94 1.62 -5.23
C GLY A 23 -7.46 1.39 -5.58
N ILE A 24 -6.63 2.43 -5.47
CA ILE A 24 -5.18 2.35 -5.72
C ILE A 24 -4.54 1.46 -4.67
N GLN A 25 -3.72 0.51 -5.13
CA GLN A 25 -2.92 -0.35 -4.30
C GLN A 25 -1.53 0.26 -4.08
N TYR A 26 -0.94 -0.04 -2.93
CA TYR A 26 0.37 0.45 -2.51
C TYR A 26 1.20 -0.71 -2.01
N THR A 27 2.50 -0.68 -2.28
CA THR A 27 3.47 -1.65 -1.77
C THR A 27 4.85 -1.02 -1.63
N LEU A 28 5.75 -1.67 -0.90
CA LEU A 28 7.14 -1.24 -0.78
C LEU A 28 8.03 -2.19 -1.60
N ILE A 29 8.68 -1.68 -2.65
CA ILE A 29 9.65 -2.44 -3.45
C ILE A 29 11.00 -1.77 -3.28
N LYS A 30 11.99 -2.51 -2.76
CA LYS A 30 13.35 -2.00 -2.48
C LYS A 30 13.38 -0.72 -1.64
N GLY A 31 12.45 -0.59 -0.68
CA GLY A 31 12.34 0.60 0.17
C GLY A 31 11.60 1.79 -0.46
N ILE A 32 11.16 1.67 -1.71
CA ILE A 32 10.46 2.71 -2.46
C ILE A 32 8.97 2.37 -2.52
N LEU A 33 8.12 3.35 -2.22
CA LEU A 33 6.68 3.21 -2.36
C LEU A 33 6.32 3.09 -3.85
N HIS A 34 5.59 2.05 -4.19
CA HIS A 34 5.01 1.86 -5.50
C HIS A 34 3.49 1.82 -5.39
N THR A 35 2.83 2.29 -6.45
CA THR A 35 1.39 2.28 -6.62
C THR A 35 0.97 1.47 -7.83
N ARG A 36 -0.22 0.89 -7.75
CA ARG A 36 -0.84 0.20 -8.86
C ARG A 36 -2.34 0.45 -8.85
N HIS A 37 -2.90 0.73 -10.02
CA HIS A 37 -4.35 0.72 -10.20
C HIS A 37 -4.82 -0.73 -10.32
N SER A 38 -5.93 -1.11 -9.70
CA SER A 38 -6.44 -2.50 -9.75
C SER A 38 -6.66 -3.06 -11.17
N GLU A 39 -6.81 -2.17 -12.15
CA GLU A 39 -6.98 -2.50 -13.58
C GLU A 39 -5.66 -2.65 -14.34
N LYS A 40 -4.53 -2.23 -13.75
CA LYS A 40 -3.19 -2.32 -14.33
C LYS A 40 -2.39 -3.43 -13.66
N ASN A 41 -1.55 -4.13 -14.42
CA ASN A 41 -0.70 -5.20 -13.89
C ASN A 41 0.58 -4.67 -13.23
N ASP A 42 1.10 -3.54 -13.70
CA ASP A 42 2.42 -3.05 -13.32
C ASP A 42 2.40 -2.12 -12.10
N TRP A 43 3.46 -2.23 -11.30
CA TRP A 43 3.74 -1.33 -10.19
C TRP A 43 4.56 -0.14 -10.70
N GLU A 44 4.03 1.06 -10.52
CA GLU A 44 4.69 2.30 -10.87
C GLU A 44 5.22 2.94 -9.58
N GLN A 45 6.41 3.55 -9.63
CA GLN A 45 6.92 4.29 -8.46
C GLN A 45 5.92 5.39 -8.10
N SER A 46 5.54 5.44 -6.83
CA SER A 46 4.57 6.43 -6.37
C SER A 46 5.24 7.77 -6.15
N GLU A 47 4.63 8.84 -6.65
CA GLU A 47 4.99 10.22 -6.29
C GLU A 47 4.43 10.62 -4.91
N LEU A 48 3.60 9.77 -4.29
CA LEU A 48 3.07 10.02 -2.95
C LEU A 48 4.17 9.93 -1.90
N ASN A 49 4.46 11.07 -1.30
CA ASN A 49 5.20 11.13 -0.06
C ASN A 49 4.25 10.73 1.09
N PHE A 50 4.52 9.63 1.79
CA PHE A 50 3.75 9.15 2.96
C PHE A 50 3.53 10.21 4.07
N TYR A 51 4.22 11.34 3.95
CA TYR A 51 4.23 12.44 4.90
C TYR A 51 3.27 13.58 4.54
N ASN A 52 2.55 13.56 3.40
CA ASN A 52 1.74 14.70 2.96
C ASN A 52 0.48 14.29 2.16
N PRO A 53 -0.72 14.82 2.48
CA PRO A 53 -1.52 14.67 3.70
C PRO A 53 -1.90 13.18 3.96
N PRO A 54 -2.68 12.78 5.00
CA PRO A 54 -2.66 11.43 5.56
C PRO A 54 -3.47 10.41 4.74
N SER A 55 -3.00 10.14 3.53
CA SER A 55 -3.47 9.10 2.62
C SER A 55 -3.49 7.72 3.30
N TRP A 56 -2.63 7.51 4.30
CA TRP A 56 -2.61 6.35 5.17
C TRP A 56 -3.91 6.12 5.98
N LEU A 57 -4.72 7.15 6.25
CA LEU A 57 -6.00 6.98 6.97
C LEU A 57 -7.00 6.13 6.18
N ASN A 58 -6.86 6.11 4.86
CA ASN A 58 -7.78 5.43 3.94
C ASN A 58 -7.23 4.11 3.43
N LEU A 59 -6.06 3.68 3.92
CA LEU A 59 -5.42 2.44 3.52
C LEU A 59 -5.92 1.27 4.36
N LYS A 60 -6.33 0.19 3.68
CA LYS A 60 -6.58 -1.11 4.28
C LYS A 60 -5.49 -2.08 3.85
N ILE A 61 -5.07 -2.94 4.77
CA ILE A 61 -4.18 -4.06 4.44
C ILE A 61 -4.98 -5.03 3.58
N ILE A 62 -4.46 -5.33 2.40
CA ILE A 62 -4.89 -6.48 1.63
C ILE A 62 -4.08 -7.64 2.18
N GLU A 63 -4.74 -8.59 2.84
CA GLU A 63 -4.06 -9.81 3.27
C GLU A 63 -3.39 -10.43 2.04
N LYS A 64 -2.12 -10.83 2.23
CA LYS A 64 -1.41 -11.59 1.21
C LYS A 64 -2.31 -12.80 0.95
N LYS A 65 -2.74 -12.98 -0.30
CA LYS A 65 -3.45 -14.20 -0.69
C LYS A 65 -2.55 -15.33 -0.19
N SER A 66 -2.98 -16.06 0.83
CA SER A 66 -2.22 -17.20 1.31
C SER A 66 -2.03 -18.06 0.08
N ASP A 67 -0.79 -18.17 -0.39
CA ASP A 67 -0.44 -19.19 -1.36
C ASP A 67 -0.69 -20.50 -0.59
N ASN A 68 -1.92 -21.00 -0.70
CA ASN A 68 -2.29 -22.33 -0.28
C ASN A 68 -1.40 -23.24 -1.13
N ILE A 69 -0.36 -23.76 -0.47
CA ILE A 69 0.43 -24.92 -0.89
C ILE A 69 -0.51 -26.06 -1.30
#